data_AF-A0A7X4H0K2-F1
#
_entry.id   AF-A0A7X4H0K2-F1
#
_cell.length_a   1.000
_cell.length_b   1.000
_cell.length_c   1.000
_cell.angle_alpha   90.00
_cell.angle_beta   90.00
_cell.angle_gamma   90.00
#
_symmetry.space_group_name_H-M   'P 1'
#
loop_
_entity.id
_entity.type
_entity.pdbx_description
1 polymer ?
#
loop_
_entity_poly.entity_id
_entity_poly.type
_entity_poly.pdbx_seq_one_letter_code
_entity_poly.pdbx_strand_id
1 'polypeptide(L)'
;MKAAILCLVTLTAAQPSCAAPDVANYLAVRDWTAYDSKAKFTMPAQDIAPVMYYSKGSKVPSCGLLSGPASGPKFIDILASEPGEQYPHCPSINDAAAFKLAGKDYLVFEYTDQDSRNETYEQFFYVYKNSAGDYVADERLNEQVGAAASPGKTRKASEGIGLARKHALER
;
A
#
# COMPACT_ATOMS: atom_id res chain seq x y z
N MET A 1 -50.79 37.50 4.28
CA MET A 1 -49.87 36.49 4.85
C MET A 1 -49.26 35.73 3.68
N LYS A 2 -47.96 35.92 3.40
CA LYS A 2 -47.25 35.25 2.29
C LYS A 2 -46.43 34.10 2.88
N ALA A 3 -46.80 32.87 2.57
CA ALA A 3 -46.04 31.69 2.92
C ALA A 3 -44.82 31.59 2.00
N ALA A 4 -43.62 31.66 2.57
CA ALA A 4 -42.38 31.37 1.86
C ALA A 4 -42.11 29.86 1.97
N ILE A 5 -42.13 29.17 0.84
CA ILE A 5 -41.76 27.77 0.73
C ILE A 5 -40.23 27.71 0.75
N LEU A 6 -39.66 27.20 1.84
CA LEU A 6 -38.24 26.89 1.95
C LEU A 6 -37.95 25.63 1.10
N CYS A 7 -37.26 25.78 -0.02
CA CYS A 7 -36.67 24.64 -0.73
C CYS A 7 -35.54 24.06 0.13
N LEU A 8 -35.80 22.93 0.78
CA LEU A 8 -34.74 22.06 1.31
C LEU A 8 -33.95 21.49 0.14
N VAL A 9 -32.80 22.10 -0.16
CA VAL A 9 -31.78 21.47 -1.01
C VAL A 9 -31.13 20.38 -0.15
N THR A 10 -31.59 19.14 -0.33
CA THR A 10 -30.85 17.98 0.16
C THR A 10 -29.54 17.90 -0.62
N LEU A 11 -28.44 18.38 -0.04
CA LEU A 11 -27.11 18.01 -0.49
C LEU A 11 -26.98 16.49 -0.29
N THR A 12 -27.21 15.73 -1.35
CA THR A 12 -26.66 14.37 -1.46
C THR A 12 -25.16 14.55 -1.56
N ALA A 13 -24.47 14.58 -0.41
CA ALA A 13 -23.04 14.36 -0.37
C ALA A 13 -22.79 13.03 -1.08
N ALA A 14 -22.14 13.08 -2.25
CA ALA A 14 -21.70 11.89 -2.93
C ALA A 14 -20.84 11.12 -1.94
N GLN A 15 -21.37 9.99 -1.45
CA GLN A 15 -20.58 9.12 -0.59
C GLN A 15 -19.32 8.77 -1.38
N PRO A 16 -18.12 8.95 -0.79
CA PRO A 16 -16.90 8.54 -1.47
C PRO A 16 -17.06 7.07 -1.83
N SER A 17 -17.10 6.81 -3.13
CA SER A 17 -17.20 5.47 -3.65
C SER A 17 -16.01 4.69 -3.11
N CYS A 18 -16.26 3.61 -2.35
CA CYS A 18 -15.27 2.61 -1.97
C CYS A 18 -14.78 1.80 -3.19
N ALA A 19 -14.75 2.41 -4.38
CA ALA A 19 -14.32 1.77 -5.61
C ALA A 19 -12.81 1.55 -5.56
N ALA A 20 -12.40 0.44 -6.15
CA ALA A 20 -11.00 0.14 -6.35
C ALA A 20 -10.32 1.21 -7.19
N PRO A 21 -9.04 1.51 -6.89
CA PRO A 21 -8.23 2.39 -7.71
C PRO A 21 -7.98 1.78 -9.08
N ASP A 22 -7.94 2.62 -10.13
CA ASP A 22 -7.59 2.20 -11.48
C ASP A 22 -6.06 2.18 -11.66
N VAL A 23 -5.46 1.05 -11.30
CA VAL A 23 -4.00 0.85 -11.37
C VAL A 23 -3.50 0.95 -12.82
N ALA A 24 -4.23 0.37 -13.78
CA ALA A 24 -3.78 0.35 -15.18
C ALA A 24 -3.72 1.76 -15.78
N ASN A 25 -4.76 2.57 -15.55
CA ASN A 25 -4.76 3.96 -15.98
C ASN A 25 -3.70 4.80 -15.24
N TYR A 26 -3.51 4.57 -13.93
CA TYR A 26 -2.49 5.28 -13.16
C TYR A 26 -1.08 5.03 -13.70
N LEU A 27 -0.74 3.78 -14.03
CA LEU A 27 0.54 3.43 -14.64
C LEU A 27 0.72 4.07 -16.03
N ALA A 28 -0.33 4.03 -16.86
CA ALA A 28 -0.29 4.61 -18.20
C ALA A 28 -0.03 6.12 -18.19
N VAL A 29 -0.72 6.87 -17.31
CA VAL A 29 -0.53 8.33 -17.17
C VAL A 29 0.89 8.67 -16.68
N ARG A 30 1.52 7.78 -15.92
CA ARG A 30 2.88 7.96 -15.38
C ARG A 30 3.99 7.52 -16.34
N ASP A 31 3.65 6.94 -17.50
CA ASP A 31 4.62 6.30 -18.39
C ASP A 31 5.42 5.20 -17.66
N TRP A 32 4.73 4.45 -16.78
CA TRP A 32 5.26 3.32 -16.05
C TRP A 32 4.77 2.01 -16.68
N THR A 33 5.62 0.99 -16.68
CA THR A 33 5.25 -0.32 -17.22
C THR A 33 4.82 -1.24 -16.08
N ALA A 34 3.66 -1.90 -16.22
CA ALA A 34 3.23 -2.88 -15.23
C ALA A 34 4.24 -4.04 -15.15
N TYR A 35 4.54 -4.47 -13.92
CA TYR A 35 5.36 -5.64 -13.66
C TYR A 35 4.48 -6.75 -13.07
N ASP A 36 4.49 -7.92 -13.69
CA ASP A 36 3.75 -9.08 -13.20
C ASP A 36 4.69 -9.98 -12.36
N SER A 37 4.58 -9.87 -11.04
CA SER A 37 5.35 -10.68 -10.09
C SER A 37 4.96 -12.16 -10.07
N LYS A 38 3.86 -12.55 -10.74
CA LYS A 38 3.24 -13.89 -10.68
C LYS A 38 2.74 -14.29 -9.29
N ALA A 39 2.85 -13.42 -8.29
CA ALA A 39 2.36 -13.69 -6.94
C ALA A 39 0.82 -13.77 -6.94
N LYS A 40 0.29 -14.78 -6.25
CA LYS A 40 -1.16 -14.89 -6.01
C LYS A 40 -1.50 -14.09 -4.77
N PHE A 41 -2.05 -12.90 -4.99
CA PHE A 41 -2.33 -11.94 -3.93
C PHE A 41 -3.84 -11.74 -3.75
N THR A 42 -4.31 -11.77 -2.50
CA THR A 42 -5.70 -11.47 -2.15
C THR A 42 -5.73 -10.20 -1.31
N MET A 43 -6.40 -9.17 -1.80
CA MET A 43 -6.48 -7.89 -1.09
C MET A 43 -7.57 -7.92 -0.01
N PRO A 44 -7.29 -7.57 1.26
CA PRO A 44 -8.29 -7.52 2.32
C PRO A 44 -9.18 -6.26 2.31
N ALA A 45 -8.90 -5.29 1.43
CA ALA A 45 -9.65 -4.04 1.29
C ALA A 45 -9.87 -3.71 -0.20
N GLN A 46 -10.97 -3.02 -0.52
CA GLN A 46 -11.33 -2.72 -1.93
C GLN A 46 -10.80 -1.36 -2.40
N ASP A 47 -10.56 -0.42 -1.49
CA ASP A 47 -10.19 0.98 -1.76
C ASP A 47 -8.68 1.23 -1.79
N ILE A 48 -7.89 0.16 -1.91
CA ILE A 48 -6.43 0.18 -2.04
C ILE A 48 -5.98 -1.07 -2.80
N ALA A 49 -4.96 -0.94 -3.63
CA ALA A 49 -4.41 -2.03 -4.44
C ALA A 49 -2.87 -1.97 -4.47
N PRO A 50 -2.20 -3.12 -4.54
CA PRO A 50 -0.77 -3.16 -4.81
C PRO A 50 -0.46 -2.69 -6.24
N VAL A 51 0.68 -2.05 -6.41
CA VAL A 51 1.20 -1.61 -7.71
C VAL A 51 2.62 -2.12 -7.84
N MET A 52 2.82 -3.01 -8.81
CA MET A 52 4.14 -3.50 -9.21
C MET A 52 4.49 -2.88 -10.56
N TYR A 53 5.63 -2.21 -10.67
CA TYR A 53 5.92 -1.39 -11.84
C TYR A 53 7.41 -1.25 -12.16
N TYR A 54 7.72 -0.99 -13.42
CA TYR A 54 8.99 -0.37 -13.82
C TYR A 54 8.75 1.13 -13.99
N SER A 55 9.51 1.94 -13.26
CA SER A 55 9.53 3.39 -13.49
C SER A 55 10.16 3.68 -14.86
N LYS A 56 9.88 4.87 -15.42
CA LYS A 56 10.37 5.24 -16.75
C LYS A 56 11.90 5.15 -16.83
N GLY A 57 12.41 4.28 -17.71
CA GLY A 57 13.84 4.08 -17.92
C GLY A 57 14.50 3.15 -16.89
N SER A 58 13.77 2.67 -15.89
CA SER A 58 14.26 1.63 -14.99
C SER A 58 14.21 0.26 -15.66
N LYS A 59 15.17 -0.59 -15.31
CA LYS A 59 15.25 -1.99 -15.77
C LYS A 59 14.82 -2.98 -14.69
N VAL A 60 14.39 -2.45 -13.55
CA VAL A 60 14.25 -3.20 -12.32
C VAL A 60 12.93 -2.82 -11.63
N PRO A 61 12.24 -3.79 -11.01
CA PRO A 61 10.89 -3.55 -10.54
C PRO A 61 10.88 -2.79 -9.21
N SER A 62 9.93 -1.87 -9.12
CA SER A 62 9.53 -1.13 -7.93
C SER A 62 8.14 -1.58 -7.49
N CYS A 63 7.79 -1.28 -6.23
CA CYS A 63 6.43 -1.51 -5.75
C CYS A 63 5.91 -0.40 -4.84
N GLY A 64 4.59 -0.27 -4.84
CA GLY A 64 3.87 0.68 -4.02
C GLY A 64 2.42 0.25 -3.83
N LEU A 65 1.62 1.16 -3.27
CA LEU A 65 0.19 1.01 -3.10
C LEU A 65 -0.51 2.18 -3.78
N LEU A 66 -1.61 1.91 -4.45
CA LEU A 66 -2.54 2.93 -4.94
C LEU A 66 -3.77 2.87 -4.06
N SER A 67 -4.18 4.00 -3.49
CA SER A 67 -5.34 4.09 -2.60
C SER A 67 -6.32 5.17 -3.05
N GLY A 68 -7.57 5.04 -2.63
CA GLY A 68 -8.64 5.96 -2.98
C GLY A 68 -9.28 5.69 -4.34
N PRO A 69 -10.28 6.50 -4.72
CA PRO A 69 -11.04 6.29 -5.94
C PRO A 69 -10.20 6.59 -7.19
N ALA A 70 -10.58 6.00 -8.32
CA ALA A 70 -9.94 6.24 -9.62
C ALA A 70 -9.86 7.71 -10.04
N SER A 71 -10.76 8.58 -9.54
CA SER A 71 -10.77 10.02 -9.82
C SER A 71 -9.74 10.83 -9.02
N GLY A 72 -9.19 10.27 -7.95
CA GLY A 72 -8.21 10.93 -7.08
C GLY A 72 -7.32 9.93 -6.36
N PRO A 73 -6.57 9.09 -7.11
CA PRO A 73 -5.76 8.06 -6.50
C PRO A 73 -4.53 8.65 -5.79
N LYS A 74 -4.19 8.08 -4.64
CA LYS A 74 -3.00 8.43 -3.85
C LYS A 74 -2.02 7.28 -3.89
N PHE A 75 -0.82 7.56 -4.39
CA PHE A 75 0.27 6.58 -4.43
C PHE A 75 1.09 6.66 -3.14
N ILE A 76 1.37 5.50 -2.56
CA ILE A 76 2.21 5.31 -1.37
C ILE A 76 3.36 4.42 -1.81
N ASP A 77 4.57 4.94 -1.75
CA ASP A 77 5.75 4.18 -2.16
C ASP A 77 6.14 3.16 -1.07
N ILE A 78 6.43 1.93 -1.48
CA ILE A 78 6.99 0.89 -0.58
C ILE A 78 8.50 0.82 -0.82
N LEU A 79 8.88 0.60 -2.08
CA LEU A 79 10.28 0.54 -2.50
C LEU A 79 10.38 0.91 -3.98
N ALA A 80 11.03 2.03 -4.26
CA ALA A 80 11.31 2.52 -5.60
C ALA A 80 12.78 2.34 -5.98
N SER A 81 12.99 2.02 -7.26
CA SER A 81 14.28 2.10 -7.94
C SER A 81 14.50 3.47 -8.58
N GLU A 82 15.75 3.94 -8.54
CA GLU A 82 16.23 5.10 -9.30
C GLU A 82 16.72 4.71 -10.70
N PRO A 83 16.76 5.66 -11.65
CA PRO A 83 17.26 5.40 -13.00
C PRO A 83 18.71 4.90 -13.00
N GLY A 84 18.92 3.71 -13.56
CA GLY A 84 20.24 3.08 -13.67
C GLY A 84 20.63 2.21 -12.47
N GLU A 85 19.81 2.17 -11.43
CA GLU A 85 20.02 1.27 -10.30
C GLU A 85 19.88 -0.20 -10.71
N GLN A 86 20.64 -1.03 -10.00
CA GLN A 86 20.59 -2.47 -10.11
C GLN A 86 20.09 -3.14 -8.83
N TYR A 87 19.94 -2.39 -7.73
CA TYR A 87 19.37 -2.78 -6.42
C TYR A 87 19.14 -1.49 -5.60
N PRO A 88 18.29 -1.49 -4.55
CA PRO A 88 17.34 -2.54 -4.18
C PRO A 88 16.08 -2.55 -5.06
N HIS A 89 15.42 -3.71 -5.20
CA HIS A 89 14.19 -3.85 -5.99
C HIS A 89 13.07 -4.52 -5.21
N CYS A 90 11.85 -4.26 -5.65
CA CYS A 90 10.68 -4.97 -5.16
C CYS A 90 10.14 -5.95 -6.22
N PRO A 91 10.59 -7.22 -6.21
CA PRO A 91 10.10 -8.24 -7.13
C PRO A 91 8.68 -8.74 -6.81
N SER A 92 8.15 -8.51 -5.61
CA SER A 92 6.76 -8.91 -5.31
C SER A 92 6.19 -8.27 -4.04
N ILE A 93 4.88 -8.09 -4.03
CA ILE A 93 4.05 -8.01 -2.83
C ILE A 93 3.29 -9.34 -2.76
N ASN A 94 3.57 -10.17 -1.75
CA ASN A 94 3.09 -11.57 -1.76
C ASN A 94 1.84 -11.79 -0.92
N ASP A 95 1.64 -11.00 0.13
CA ASP A 95 0.52 -11.19 1.06
C ASP A 95 0.08 -9.88 1.70
N ALA A 96 -1.18 -9.81 2.13
CA ALA A 96 -1.69 -8.67 2.88
C ALA A 96 -2.73 -9.09 3.90
N ALA A 97 -2.75 -8.39 5.03
CA ALA A 97 -3.72 -8.65 6.09
C ALA A 97 -4.21 -7.35 6.73
N ALA A 98 -5.49 -7.33 7.08
CA ALA A 98 -6.09 -6.27 7.88
C ALA A 98 -6.01 -6.60 9.37
N PHE A 99 -5.76 -5.60 10.20
CA PHE A 99 -5.77 -5.75 11.66
C PHE A 99 -6.06 -4.42 12.36
N LYS A 100 -6.44 -4.51 13.64
CA LYS A 100 -6.56 -3.35 14.52
C LYS A 100 -5.34 -3.23 15.42
N LEU A 101 -4.84 -2.00 15.58
CA LEU A 101 -3.77 -1.66 16.52
C LEU A 101 -3.99 -0.24 17.07
N ALA A 102 -3.92 -0.08 18.40
CA ALA A 102 -4.08 1.21 19.07
C ALA A 102 -5.32 2.02 18.61
N GLY A 103 -6.45 1.33 18.38
CA GLY A 103 -7.71 1.95 17.95
C GLY A 103 -7.80 2.33 16.46
N LYS A 104 -6.77 2.04 15.65
CA LYS A 104 -6.76 2.30 14.21
C LYS A 104 -6.90 1.03 13.39
N ASP A 105 -7.45 1.17 12.19
CA ASP A 105 -7.51 0.12 11.18
C ASP A 105 -6.25 0.14 10.31
N TYR A 106 -5.47 -0.93 10.40
CA TYR A 106 -4.23 -1.11 9.68
C TYR A 106 -4.37 -2.15 8.57
N LEU A 107 -3.54 -1.98 7.55
CA LEU A 107 -3.13 -3.04 6.64
C LEU A 107 -1.62 -3.26 6.78
N VAL A 108 -1.21 -4.51 6.71
CA VAL A 108 0.19 -4.90 6.52
C VAL A 108 0.32 -5.60 5.19
N PHE A 109 1.38 -5.27 4.46
CA PHE A 109 1.77 -5.88 3.19
C PHE A 109 3.11 -6.56 3.41
N GLU A 110 3.16 -7.85 3.11
CA GLU A 110 4.43 -8.56 2.99
C GLU A 110 4.94 -8.36 1.56
N TYR A 111 6.20 -7.95 1.46
CA TYR A 111 6.86 -7.71 0.19
C TYR A 111 8.28 -8.25 0.21
N THR A 112 8.73 -8.64 -0.96
CA THR A 112 10.09 -9.11 -1.18
C THR A 112 10.94 -7.91 -1.57
N ASP A 113 12.06 -7.73 -0.87
CA ASP A 113 13.13 -6.80 -1.17
C ASP A 113 14.35 -7.58 -1.67
N GLN A 114 14.85 -7.23 -2.84
CA GLN A 114 16.09 -7.77 -3.37
C GLN A 114 17.18 -6.70 -3.30
N ASP A 115 18.09 -6.85 -2.35
CA ASP A 115 19.20 -5.91 -2.09
C ASP A 115 20.45 -6.22 -2.92
N SER A 116 20.60 -7.49 -3.34
CA SER A 116 21.67 -7.88 -4.25
C SER A 116 21.24 -9.05 -5.14
N ARG A 117 22.14 -9.49 -6.02
CA ARG A 117 21.87 -10.62 -6.92
C ARG A 117 21.47 -11.90 -6.17
N ASN A 118 22.00 -12.08 -4.96
CA ASN A 118 21.83 -13.30 -4.18
C ASN A 118 21.12 -13.06 -2.83
N GLU A 119 20.83 -11.81 -2.49
CA GLU A 119 20.21 -11.44 -1.21
C GLU A 119 18.79 -10.96 -1.45
N THR A 120 17.88 -11.65 -0.78
CA THR A 120 16.46 -11.38 -0.84
C THR A 120 15.90 -11.49 0.57
N TYR A 121 15.09 -10.51 0.93
CA TYR A 121 14.52 -10.35 2.25
C TYR A 121 13.01 -10.20 2.14
N GLU A 122 12.29 -10.92 2.99
CA GLU A 122 10.85 -10.66 3.15
C GLU A 122 10.64 -9.63 4.24
N GLN A 123 9.95 -8.55 3.86
CA GLN A 123 9.75 -7.35 4.64
C GLN A 123 8.25 -7.06 4.82
N PHE A 124 7.94 -6.14 5.74
CA PHE A 124 6.57 -5.70 5.99
C PHE A 124 6.43 -4.20 5.83
N PHE A 125 5.38 -3.78 5.15
CA PHE A 125 4.98 -2.39 5.03
C PHE A 125 3.59 -2.18 5.63
N TYR A 126 3.46 -1.18 6.49
CA TYR A 126 2.29 -0.88 7.28
C TYR A 126 1.68 0.45 6.87
N VAL A 127 0.38 0.42 6.66
CA VAL A 127 -0.46 1.61 6.47
C VAL A 127 -1.66 1.57 7.41
N TYR A 128 -2.17 2.72 7.80
CA TYR A 128 -3.42 2.83 8.55
C TYR A 128 -4.36 3.86 7.95
N LYS A 129 -5.65 3.72 8.21
CA LYS A 129 -6.63 4.77 7.89
C LYS A 129 -6.56 5.89 8.91
N ASN A 130 -6.31 7.11 8.45
CA ASN A 130 -6.42 8.31 9.28
C ASN A 130 -7.90 8.68 9.53
N SER A 131 -8.15 9.76 10.28
CA SER A 131 -9.51 10.23 10.58
C SER A 131 -10.30 10.71 9.36
N ALA A 132 -9.62 11.04 8.26
CA ALA A 132 -10.23 11.39 6.98
C ALA A 132 -10.55 10.14 6.11
N GLY A 133 -10.18 8.94 6.57
CA GLY A 133 -10.36 7.69 5.83
C GLY A 133 -9.25 7.39 4.81
N ASP A 134 -8.21 8.23 4.75
CA ASP A 134 -7.07 8.02 3.85
C ASP A 134 -6.08 7.03 4.43
N TYR A 135 -5.49 6.20 3.57
CA TYR A 135 -4.35 5.37 3.93
C TYR A 135 -3.08 6.21 4.06
N VAL A 136 -2.37 6.04 5.16
CA VAL A 136 -1.09 6.71 5.47
C VAL A 136 -0.09 5.66 5.93
N ALA A 137 1.14 5.71 5.44
CA ALA A 137 2.24 4.88 5.93
C ALA A 137 2.54 5.17 7.40
N ASP A 138 2.72 4.12 8.21
CA ASP A 138 3.23 4.27 9.58
C ASP A 138 4.75 4.25 9.55
N GLU A 139 5.36 5.41 9.28
CA GLU A 139 6.82 5.57 9.11
C GLU A 139 7.60 4.89 10.24
N ARG A 140 7.19 5.11 11.49
CA ARG A 140 7.86 4.52 12.65
C ARG A 140 7.73 3.00 12.66
N LEU A 141 6.55 2.45 12.37
CA LEU A 141 6.38 1.00 12.35
C LEU A 141 7.14 0.36 11.19
N ASN A 142 7.16 1.04 10.03
CA ASN A 142 7.92 0.63 8.85
C ASN A 142 9.42 0.65 9.12
N GLU A 143 9.93 1.64 9.86
CA GLU A 143 11.34 1.70 10.27
C GLU A 143 11.69 0.61 11.30
N GLN A 144 10.85 0.42 12.32
CA GLN A 144 11.14 -0.50 13.43
C GLN A 144 10.99 -1.97 13.04
N VAL A 145 10.06 -2.28 12.13
CA VAL A 145 9.75 -3.66 11.72
C VAL A 145 10.33 -4.00 10.35
N GLY A 146 10.44 -3.05 9.43
CA GLY A 146 11.06 -3.23 8.11
C GLY A 146 12.56 -3.52 8.17
N ALA A 147 13.19 -3.40 9.35
CA ALA A 147 14.55 -3.88 9.59
C ALA A 147 14.62 -5.35 10.04
N ALA A 148 13.49 -6.00 10.38
CA ALA A 148 13.43 -7.40 10.80
C ALA A 148 13.51 -8.38 9.60
N ALA A 149 14.43 -8.09 8.68
CA ALA A 149 14.72 -8.83 7.48
C ALA A 149 15.06 -10.28 7.81
N SER A 150 14.36 -11.24 7.20
CA SER A 150 14.65 -12.66 7.35
C SER A 150 15.07 -13.27 6.02
N PRO A 151 16.38 -13.53 5.80
CA PRO A 151 16.83 -14.13 4.56
C PRO A 151 16.29 -15.56 4.42
N GLY A 152 15.76 -15.88 3.23
CA GLY A 152 15.43 -17.26 2.84
C GLY A 152 14.24 -17.90 3.55
N LYS A 153 13.35 -17.12 4.18
CA LYS A 153 12.08 -17.62 4.74
C LYS A 153 10.91 -16.87 4.14
N THR A 154 10.00 -17.59 3.47
CA THR A 154 8.68 -17.06 3.11
C THR A 154 7.95 -16.61 4.37
N ARG A 155 7.45 -15.38 4.37
CA ARG A 155 6.69 -14.85 5.49
C ARG A 155 5.22 -14.70 5.12
N LYS A 156 4.39 -14.58 6.14
CA LYS A 156 2.97 -14.24 6.00
C LYS A 156 2.67 -12.90 6.63
N ALA A 157 1.70 -12.19 6.07
CA ALA A 157 1.25 -10.91 6.61
C ALA A 157 0.81 -11.02 8.09
N SER A 158 0.34 -12.19 8.53
CA SER A 158 0.01 -12.48 9.93
C SER A 158 1.21 -12.41 10.89
N GLU A 159 2.43 -12.74 10.43
CA GLU A 159 3.65 -12.53 11.23
C GLU A 159 3.94 -11.04 11.41
N GLY A 160 3.73 -10.25 10.35
CA GLY A 160 3.83 -8.80 10.39
C GLY A 160 2.87 -8.18 11.42
N ILE A 161 1.66 -8.72 11.57
CA ILE A 161 0.73 -8.32 12.65
C ILE A 161 1.34 -8.60 14.03
N GLY A 162 1.95 -9.77 14.20
CA GLY A 162 2.60 -10.16 15.46
C GLY A 162 3.74 -9.22 15.85
N LEU A 163 4.62 -8.89 14.90
CA LEU A 163 5.70 -7.93 15.11
C LEU A 163 5.16 -6.54 15.46
N ALA A 164 4.15 -6.06 14.73
CA ALA A 164 3.56 -4.75 14.99
C ALA A 164 2.98 -4.64 16.40
N ARG A 165 2.33 -5.69 16.88
CA ARG A 165 1.81 -5.76 18.25
C ARG A 165 2.93 -5.77 19.28
N LYS A 166 4.01 -6.51 19.04
CA LYS A 166 5.16 -6.55 19.96
C LYS A 166 5.77 -5.15 20.14
N HIS A 167 6.06 -4.44 19.05
CA HIS A 167 6.62 -3.08 19.11
C HIS A 167 5.64 -2.02 19.65
N ALA A 168 4.33 -2.31 19.66
CA ALA A 168 3.35 -1.44 20.31
C ALA A 168 3.31 -1.61 21.83
N LEU A 169 3.70 -2.78 22.35
CA LEU A 169 3.72 -3.10 23.79
C LEU A 169 5.02 -2.66 24.49
N GLU A 170 6.09 -2.37 23.73
CA GLU A 170 7.36 -1.83 24.24
C GLU A 170 7.27 -0.31 24.52
N ARG A 171 6.06 0.24 24.62
CA ARG A 171 5.72 1.65 24.88
C ARG A 171 5.06 1.80 26.24
#